data_AF-A0A8C9VX32-F1
#
_entry.id   AF-A0A8C9VX32-F1
#
_cell.length_a   1.000
_cell.length_b   1.000
_cell.length_c   1.000
_cell.angle_alpha   90.00
_cell.angle_beta   90.00
_cell.angle_gamma   90.00
#
_symmetry.space_group_name_H-M   'P 1'
#
loop_
_entity.id
_entity.type
_entity.pdbx_description
1 polymer ?
#
loop_
_entity_poly.entity_id
_entity_poly.type
_entity_poly.pdbx_seq_one_letter_code
_entity_poly.pdbx_strand_id
1 'polypeptide(L)'
;CRTVPFTGELQHRTLRVFVNRSLAMEKIKCFGFDMDYTLAVYKSPEYESLGFDLTVEHLVSIGYPQELLNFVYDPSFPTRGLVFDSMYGNLLKVDAYGNILVCAHGFNFMRGYLYPNKFIQRDDTERFYILNTLFNLPETYLLACLVDFFTNCDRYTSCETGFKDGDLFMSYKSMFQDVRDAVDWVHFKGSLKEKTVENLEKYVVKDAKLPLLLSRMKEVAKVFLATNSDYQYTDVGTTHRPWQSYFDLILVDARKPVFFGEGTVLRQVDTTTGRLKIGTYTGPLQYGIVYSGGSSDIVCDLLGAKGKDILYIGDHIFGDILKSKKRQGWRTFLVIPELAQELHVWTDKSSLFEELQSLDIFLAELYKHLDSSSNERPDISSIQRRIKKVTHDMDMCYGMMGSLFRSGSRQTLFASQVMRYADLYAASFINLLYYPFSYLFRAAHVLVSVPLWPRLLAQLHMMYKEDRPQYKREQLLPWESWSNFPLSLELCFSCEVTSSQEA
;
A
#
# COMPACT_ATOMS: atom_id res chain seq x y z
N CYS A 1 27.83 -23.95 17.30
CA CYS A 1 27.37 -23.09 16.19
C CYS A 1 26.86 -23.95 15.05
N ARG A 2 25.56 -24.26 15.04
CA ARG A 2 24.89 -24.84 13.86
C ARG A 2 24.25 -23.67 13.13
N THR A 3 24.71 -23.42 11.91
CA THR A 3 24.08 -22.53 10.94
C THR A 3 22.61 -22.91 10.78
N VAL A 4 21.72 -22.02 11.21
CA VAL A 4 20.30 -22.09 10.83
C VAL A 4 20.26 -21.84 9.32
N PRO A 5 19.61 -22.69 8.51
CA PRO A 5 19.56 -22.48 7.07
C PRO A 5 18.83 -21.16 6.77
N PHE A 6 19.37 -20.40 5.81
CA PHE A 6 18.88 -19.10 5.31
C PHE A 6 17.37 -19.09 4.96
N THR A 7 16.76 -20.27 4.74
CA THR A 7 15.33 -20.44 4.47
C THR A 7 14.42 -20.10 5.66
N GLY A 8 14.91 -20.25 6.90
CA GLY A 8 14.11 -20.00 8.12
C GLY A 8 13.87 -18.52 8.41
N GLU A 9 14.85 -17.65 8.14
CA GLU A 9 14.71 -16.21 8.38
C GLU A 9 13.73 -15.54 7.41
N LEU A 10 13.74 -15.97 6.14
CA LEU A 10 12.83 -15.43 5.13
C LEU A 10 11.38 -15.81 5.43
N GLN A 11 11.14 -17.08 5.80
CA GLN A 11 9.83 -17.55 6.22
C GLN A 11 9.35 -16.83 7.50
N HIS A 12 10.25 -16.50 8.42
CA HIS A 12 9.91 -15.72 9.60
C HIS A 12 9.55 -14.27 9.26
N ARG A 13 10.19 -13.65 8.25
CA ARG A 13 9.88 -12.28 7.80
C ARG A 13 8.55 -12.17 7.09
N THR A 14 8.18 -13.14 6.25
CA THR A 14 6.89 -13.13 5.53
C THR A 14 5.68 -13.35 6.45
N LEU A 15 5.87 -14.03 7.59
CA LEU A 15 4.85 -14.24 8.61
C LEU A 15 4.76 -13.13 9.68
N ARG A 16 5.60 -12.09 9.57
CA ARG A 16 5.66 -11.00 10.54
C ARG A 16 4.53 -9.98 10.32
N VAL A 17 4.06 -9.37 11.42
CA VAL A 17 3.32 -8.11 11.38
C VAL A 17 4.31 -6.97 11.65
N PHE A 18 4.42 -6.05 10.70
CA PHE A 18 5.28 -4.87 10.80
C PHE A 18 4.53 -3.71 11.45
N VAL A 19 5.27 -2.82 12.14
CA VAL A 19 4.69 -1.83 13.05
C VAL A 19 5.23 -0.44 12.74
N ASN A 20 4.36 0.47 12.31
CA ASN A 20 4.67 1.89 12.17
C ASN A 20 4.34 2.69 13.44
N ARG A 21 3.28 2.30 14.17
CA ARG A 21 2.85 2.93 15.42
C ARG A 21 2.44 1.88 16.43
N SER A 22 2.87 2.06 17.68
CA SER A 22 2.59 1.10 18.75
C SER A 22 1.09 0.86 18.93
N LEU A 23 0.71 -0.41 19.10
CA LEU A 23 -0.67 -0.87 19.22
C LEU A 23 -0.75 -1.96 20.28
N ALA A 24 -1.48 -1.68 21.36
CA ALA A 24 -1.81 -2.69 22.38
C ALA A 24 -3.07 -3.45 21.92
N MET A 25 -2.91 -4.72 21.54
CA MET A 25 -4.02 -5.54 21.01
C MET A 25 -5.15 -5.73 22.02
N GLU A 26 -4.83 -5.76 23.32
CA GLU A 26 -5.79 -5.89 24.42
C GLU A 26 -6.84 -4.75 24.45
N LYS A 27 -6.51 -3.59 23.88
CA LYS A 27 -7.41 -2.43 23.79
C LYS A 27 -8.37 -2.52 22.60
N ILE A 28 -8.13 -3.39 21.63
CA ILE A 28 -9.02 -3.60 20.49
C ILE A 28 -10.25 -4.37 20.94
N LYS A 29 -11.43 -3.84 20.62
CA LYS A 29 -12.75 -4.43 20.93
C LYS A 29 -13.52 -4.83 19.69
N CYS A 30 -13.09 -4.37 18.51
CA CYS A 30 -13.67 -4.75 17.23
C CYS A 30 -12.59 -4.98 16.17
N PHE A 31 -12.68 -6.10 15.46
CA PHE A 31 -11.90 -6.38 14.25
C PHE A 31 -12.80 -6.18 13.03
N GLY A 32 -12.44 -5.23 12.17
CA GLY A 32 -13.17 -4.97 10.94
C GLY A 32 -12.37 -5.38 9.72
N PHE A 33 -13.04 -5.97 8.74
CA PHE A 33 -12.40 -6.46 7.53
C PHE A 33 -13.00 -5.81 6.28
N ASP A 34 -12.15 -5.55 5.29
CA ASP A 34 -12.53 -5.56 3.89
C ASP A 34 -12.52 -6.99 3.31
N MET A 35 -13.14 -7.20 2.15
CA MET A 35 -13.17 -8.51 1.48
C MET A 35 -12.11 -8.64 0.40
N ASP A 36 -12.28 -7.93 -0.71
CA ASP A 36 -11.46 -8.07 -1.91
C ASP A 36 -10.00 -7.69 -1.64
N TYR A 37 -9.03 -8.50 -2.10
CA TYR A 37 -7.59 -8.40 -1.81
C TYR A 37 -7.17 -8.34 -0.33
N THR A 38 -8.13 -8.44 0.59
CA THR A 38 -7.91 -8.53 2.04
C THR A 38 -8.19 -9.94 2.53
N LEU A 39 -9.46 -10.34 2.63
CA LEU A 39 -9.87 -11.71 2.95
C LEU A 39 -9.77 -12.63 1.72
N ALA A 40 -10.26 -12.15 0.58
CA ALA A 40 -10.23 -12.83 -0.70
C ALA A 40 -9.08 -12.29 -1.55
N VAL A 41 -7.89 -12.87 -1.38
CA VAL A 41 -6.73 -12.49 -2.20
C VAL A 41 -6.82 -13.21 -3.54
N TYR A 42 -6.89 -12.44 -4.62
CA TYR A 42 -6.90 -12.99 -5.96
C TYR A 42 -5.50 -13.47 -6.37
N LYS A 43 -5.44 -14.57 -7.13
CA LYS A 43 -4.20 -15.18 -7.60
C LYS A 43 -3.63 -14.39 -8.77
N SER A 44 -2.32 -14.13 -8.67
CA SER A 44 -1.54 -13.41 -9.67
C SER A 44 -0.63 -14.37 -10.44
N PRO A 45 -0.54 -14.26 -11.79
CA PRO A 45 -1.12 -13.20 -12.63
C PRO A 45 -2.49 -13.55 -13.23
N GLU A 46 -3.11 -14.67 -12.86
CA GLU A 46 -4.31 -15.18 -13.53
C GLU A 46 -5.52 -14.24 -13.45
N TYR A 47 -5.73 -13.59 -12.30
CA TYR A 47 -6.86 -12.69 -12.11
C TYR A 47 -6.66 -11.36 -12.84
N GLU A 48 -5.44 -10.82 -12.79
CA GLU A 48 -5.08 -9.62 -13.53
C GLU A 48 -5.21 -9.84 -15.05
N SER A 49 -4.74 -10.99 -15.56
CA SER A 49 -4.91 -11.35 -16.97
C SER A 49 -6.38 -11.46 -17.36
N LEU A 50 -7.22 -12.08 -16.53
CA LEU A 50 -8.67 -12.15 -16.80
C LEU A 50 -9.30 -10.75 -16.86
N GLY A 51 -8.97 -9.87 -15.90
CA GLY A 51 -9.45 -8.49 -15.89
C GLY A 51 -8.96 -7.69 -17.11
N PHE A 52 -7.71 -7.91 -17.52
CA PHE A 52 -7.10 -7.30 -18.71
C PHE A 52 -7.84 -7.71 -19.99
N ASP A 53 -7.98 -9.02 -20.22
CA ASP A 53 -8.59 -9.57 -21.44
C ASP A 53 -10.03 -9.07 -21.60
N LEU A 54 -10.83 -9.12 -20.52
CA LEU A 54 -12.22 -8.62 -20.55
C LEU A 54 -12.31 -7.11 -20.79
N THR A 55 -11.35 -6.34 -20.27
CA THR A 55 -11.30 -4.88 -20.49
C THR A 55 -10.95 -4.57 -21.94
N VAL A 56 -9.98 -5.29 -22.51
CA VAL A 56 -9.60 -5.20 -23.93
C VAL A 56 -10.77 -5.55 -24.83
N GLU A 57 -11.44 -6.69 -24.58
CA GLU A 57 -12.64 -7.10 -25.31
C GLU A 57 -13.73 -6.03 -25.28
N HIS A 58 -13.95 -5.40 -24.11
CA HIS A 58 -14.95 -4.35 -23.97
C HIS A 58 -14.57 -3.08 -24.75
N LEU A 59 -13.31 -2.62 -24.68
CA LEU A 59 -12.84 -1.47 -25.46
C LEU A 59 -13.04 -1.70 -26.97
N VAL A 60 -12.69 -2.89 -27.46
CA VAL A 60 -12.90 -3.26 -28.87
C VAL A 60 -14.40 -3.27 -29.21
N SER A 61 -15.25 -3.76 -28.31
CA SER A 61 -16.70 -3.77 -28.51
C SER A 61 -17.34 -2.38 -28.64
N ILE A 62 -16.72 -1.34 -28.07
CA ILE A 62 -17.18 0.06 -28.16
C ILE A 62 -16.49 0.85 -29.27
N GLY A 63 -15.61 0.22 -30.05
CA GLY A 63 -15.05 0.80 -31.28
C GLY A 63 -13.53 1.03 -31.28
N TYR A 64 -12.79 0.59 -30.26
CA TYR A 64 -11.33 0.58 -30.35
C TYR A 64 -10.82 -0.40 -31.42
N PRO A 65 -9.60 -0.20 -31.96
CA PRO A 65 -9.04 -1.04 -33.03
C PRO A 65 -8.95 -2.52 -32.64
N GLN A 66 -9.16 -3.40 -33.62
CA GLN A 66 -9.17 -4.86 -33.41
C GLN A 66 -7.80 -5.41 -32.98
N GLU A 67 -6.73 -4.69 -33.32
CA GLU A 67 -5.35 -5.02 -32.97
C GLU A 67 -5.13 -5.13 -31.46
N LEU A 68 -5.95 -4.46 -30.64
CA LEU A 68 -5.91 -4.57 -29.18
C LEU A 68 -6.15 -6.00 -28.70
N LEU A 69 -6.92 -6.82 -29.43
CA LEU A 69 -7.17 -8.23 -29.08
C LEU A 69 -5.89 -9.08 -29.10
N ASN A 70 -4.79 -8.58 -29.69
CA ASN A 70 -3.49 -9.24 -29.68
C ASN A 70 -2.67 -8.91 -28.43
N PHE A 71 -3.12 -7.98 -27.58
CA PHE A 71 -2.42 -7.68 -26.34
C PHE A 71 -2.50 -8.86 -25.37
N VAL A 72 -1.41 -9.10 -24.66
CA VAL A 72 -1.32 -10.11 -23.60
C VAL A 72 -0.78 -9.42 -22.36
N TYR A 73 -1.44 -9.64 -21.23
CA TYR A 73 -1.05 -9.07 -19.95
C TYR A 73 0.37 -9.51 -19.56
N ASP A 74 1.24 -8.54 -19.26
CA ASP A 74 2.60 -8.78 -18.76
C ASP A 74 2.73 -8.29 -17.30
N PRO A 75 2.79 -9.21 -16.32
CA PRO A 75 2.91 -8.84 -14.91
C PRO A 75 4.27 -8.21 -14.55
N SER A 76 5.28 -8.28 -15.43
CA SER A 76 6.61 -7.73 -15.17
C SER A 76 6.69 -6.21 -15.33
N PHE A 77 5.69 -5.60 -16.01
CA PHE A 77 5.66 -4.17 -16.25
C PHE A 77 5.04 -3.35 -15.10
N PRO A 78 3.77 -3.57 -14.71
CA PRO A 78 3.10 -2.66 -13.79
C PRO A 78 3.58 -2.84 -12.35
N THR A 79 3.64 -1.72 -11.63
CA THR A 79 3.77 -1.69 -10.17
C THR A 79 2.61 -0.87 -9.63
N ARG A 80 2.02 -1.28 -8.49
CA ARG A 80 0.93 -0.54 -7.88
C ARG A 80 1.38 0.85 -7.38
N GLY A 81 0.46 1.80 -7.36
CA GLY A 81 0.69 3.16 -6.86
C GLY A 81 1.32 4.12 -7.85
N LEU A 82 1.40 3.75 -9.14
CA LEU A 82 1.76 4.67 -10.21
C LEU A 82 0.69 5.75 -10.39
N VAL A 83 1.10 6.85 -11.01
CA VAL A 83 0.25 7.99 -11.34
C VAL A 83 0.16 8.11 -12.85
N PHE A 84 -1.04 8.09 -13.41
CA PHE A 84 -1.26 8.39 -14.81
C PHE A 84 -1.46 9.90 -15.00
N ASP A 85 -0.66 10.51 -15.86
CA ASP A 85 -0.84 11.89 -16.31
C ASP A 85 -1.76 11.93 -17.54
N SER A 86 -3.03 12.28 -17.33
CA SER A 86 -4.03 12.34 -18.40
C SER A 86 -3.79 13.46 -19.42
N MET A 87 -2.89 14.41 -19.14
CA MET A 87 -2.51 15.45 -20.10
C MET A 87 -1.50 14.94 -21.13
N TYR A 88 -0.52 14.15 -20.70
CA TYR A 88 0.64 13.75 -21.52
C TYR A 88 0.77 12.23 -21.74
N GLY A 89 -0.16 11.43 -21.24
CA GLY A 89 -0.17 9.98 -21.47
C GLY A 89 0.99 9.23 -20.83
N ASN A 90 1.50 9.73 -19.70
CA ASN A 90 2.67 9.17 -19.03
C ASN A 90 2.28 8.41 -17.75
N LEU A 91 2.91 7.26 -17.53
CA LEU A 91 2.94 6.61 -16.23
C LEU A 91 4.11 7.14 -15.41
N LEU A 92 3.81 7.62 -14.21
CA LEU A 92 4.75 8.26 -13.31
C LEU A 92 4.86 7.50 -12.00
N LYS A 93 6.08 7.18 -11.60
CA LYS A 93 6.38 6.79 -10.22
C LYS A 93 6.87 8.02 -9.48
N VAL A 94 6.25 8.36 -8.36
CA VAL A 94 6.54 9.60 -7.63
C VAL A 94 6.84 9.35 -6.15
N ASP A 95 7.58 10.26 -5.54
CA ASP A 95 7.74 10.29 -4.08
C ASP A 95 6.58 11.02 -3.39
N ALA A 96 6.62 11.11 -2.05
CA ALA A 96 5.58 11.74 -1.22
C ALA A 96 5.28 13.20 -1.60
N TYR A 97 6.27 13.89 -2.18
CA TYR A 97 6.21 15.30 -2.54
C TYR A 97 5.78 15.50 -3.99
N GLY A 98 5.61 14.44 -4.78
CA GLY A 98 5.28 14.55 -6.19
C GLY A 98 6.51 14.70 -7.10
N ASN A 99 7.72 14.50 -6.59
CA ASN A 99 8.90 14.45 -7.46
C ASN A 99 8.91 13.14 -8.23
N ILE A 100 9.26 13.21 -9.50
CA ILE A 100 9.28 12.08 -10.42
C ILE A 100 10.52 11.22 -10.17
N LEU A 101 10.28 9.93 -9.97
CA LEU A 101 11.28 8.86 -9.83
C LEU A 101 11.47 8.13 -11.17
N VAL A 102 10.35 7.75 -11.80
CA VAL A 102 10.29 7.06 -13.09
C VAL A 102 9.20 7.70 -13.94
N CYS A 103 9.43 7.81 -15.24
CA CYS A 103 8.45 8.29 -16.22
C CYS A 103 8.50 7.37 -17.45
N ALA A 104 7.37 6.79 -17.83
CA ALA A 104 7.24 6.00 -19.05
C ALA A 104 6.12 6.57 -19.94
N HIS A 105 6.39 6.65 -21.24
CA HIS A 105 5.40 6.95 -22.28
C HIS A 105 5.23 5.69 -23.14
N GLY A 106 4.10 5.01 -22.98
CA GLY A 106 4.01 3.61 -23.42
C GLY A 106 5.09 2.78 -22.74
N PHE A 107 5.88 2.05 -23.53
CA PHE A 107 7.03 1.28 -23.03
C PHE A 107 8.36 2.04 -23.08
N ASN A 108 8.36 3.32 -23.48
CA ASN A 108 9.56 4.14 -23.54
C ASN A 108 9.84 4.85 -22.20
N PHE A 109 10.93 4.47 -21.53
CA PHE A 109 11.36 5.08 -20.27
C PHE A 109 12.13 6.39 -20.53
N MET A 110 11.57 7.49 -20.02
CA MET A 110 12.07 8.85 -20.30
C MET A 110 12.74 9.49 -19.09
N ARG A 111 13.61 10.47 -19.35
CA ARG A 111 14.26 11.29 -18.30
C ARG A 111 13.40 12.44 -17.77
N GLY A 112 12.12 12.50 -18.15
CA GLY A 112 11.14 13.46 -17.63
C GLY A 112 11.25 14.89 -18.15
N TYR A 113 11.74 15.13 -19.37
CA TYR A 113 11.93 16.49 -19.93
C TYR A 113 10.62 17.30 -20.04
N LEU A 114 9.47 16.63 -20.14
CA LEU A 114 8.13 17.26 -20.15
C LEU A 114 7.73 17.89 -18.81
N TYR A 115 8.48 17.63 -17.73
CA TYR A 115 8.24 18.17 -16.40
C TYR A 115 9.41 19.07 -16.02
N PRO A 116 9.34 20.40 -16.25
CA PRO A 116 10.48 21.30 -16.07
C PRO A 116 11.12 21.23 -14.67
N ASN A 117 10.30 21.05 -13.64
CA ASN A 117 10.75 20.91 -12.25
C ASN A 117 10.80 19.44 -11.77
N LYS A 118 10.66 18.47 -12.68
CA LYS A 118 10.56 17.02 -12.38
C LYS A 118 9.56 16.71 -11.25
N PHE A 119 8.45 17.42 -11.26
CA PHE A 119 7.47 17.48 -10.17
C PHE A 119 6.05 17.54 -10.73
N ILE A 120 5.12 16.91 -10.02
CA ILE A 120 3.68 17.01 -10.28
C ILE A 120 2.93 17.48 -9.03
N GLN A 121 1.86 18.24 -9.25
CA GLN A 121 0.90 18.58 -8.20
C GLN A 121 -0.09 17.44 -8.05
N ARG A 122 0.28 16.38 -7.31
CA ARG A 122 -0.54 15.17 -7.16
C ARG A 122 -1.96 15.39 -6.57
N ASP A 123 -2.24 16.57 -6.01
CA ASP A 123 -3.55 16.94 -5.51
C ASP A 123 -4.46 17.52 -6.63
N ASP A 124 -3.92 17.76 -7.83
CA ASP A 124 -4.69 18.03 -9.06
C ASP A 124 -5.27 16.72 -9.62
N THR A 125 -6.35 16.26 -8.98
CA THR A 125 -7.01 14.99 -9.30
C THR A 125 -7.77 15.01 -10.62
N GLU A 126 -7.96 16.17 -11.24
CA GLU A 126 -8.55 16.30 -12.58
C GLU A 126 -7.58 15.89 -13.69
N ARG A 127 -6.28 15.96 -13.40
CA ARG A 127 -5.20 15.58 -14.30
C ARG A 127 -4.56 14.26 -13.92
N PHE A 128 -4.24 14.07 -12.64
CA PHE A 128 -3.44 12.94 -12.17
C PHE A 128 -4.32 11.91 -11.47
N TYR A 129 -4.28 10.67 -11.97
CA TYR A 129 -4.96 9.54 -11.35
C TYR A 129 -3.98 8.58 -10.71
N ILE A 130 -4.18 8.25 -9.43
CA ILE A 130 -3.30 7.35 -8.67
C ILE A 130 -3.90 5.93 -8.66
N LEU A 131 -3.17 4.99 -9.23
CA LEU A 131 -3.56 3.59 -9.43
C LEU A 131 -3.24 2.76 -8.15
N ASN A 132 -4.05 2.93 -7.10
CA ASN A 132 -3.74 2.53 -5.72
C ASN A 132 -3.99 1.07 -5.34
N THR A 133 -4.88 0.36 -6.07
CA THR A 133 -5.32 -1.00 -5.71
C THR A 133 -4.76 -2.03 -6.68
N LEU A 134 -4.79 -3.30 -6.29
CA LEU A 134 -4.36 -4.39 -7.17
C LEU A 134 -5.31 -4.56 -8.38
N PHE A 135 -6.58 -4.16 -8.25
CA PHE A 135 -7.50 -4.04 -9.39
C PHE A 135 -7.03 -3.05 -10.46
N ASN A 136 -6.13 -2.11 -10.12
CA ASN A 136 -5.60 -1.17 -11.09
C ASN A 136 -4.41 -1.72 -11.90
N LEU A 137 -3.87 -2.90 -11.59
CA LEU A 137 -2.73 -3.46 -12.34
C LEU A 137 -3.04 -3.73 -13.83
N PRO A 138 -4.20 -4.32 -14.20
CA PRO A 138 -4.55 -4.51 -15.62
C PRO A 138 -4.60 -3.20 -16.40
N GLU A 139 -5.27 -2.18 -15.88
CA GLU A 139 -5.36 -0.88 -16.56
C GLU A 139 -4.03 -0.12 -16.57
N THR A 140 -3.19 -0.31 -15.55
CA THR A 140 -1.83 0.28 -15.52
C THR A 140 -1.04 -0.21 -16.72
N TYR A 141 -1.08 -1.52 -17.00
CA TYR A 141 -0.41 -2.09 -18.16
C TYR A 141 -1.13 -1.71 -19.47
N LEU A 142 -2.46 -1.78 -19.51
CA LEU A 142 -3.25 -1.43 -20.69
C LEU A 142 -3.03 0.01 -21.16
N LEU A 143 -2.92 0.97 -20.25
CA LEU A 143 -2.60 2.36 -20.59
C LEU A 143 -1.23 2.47 -21.28
N ALA A 144 -0.24 1.71 -20.83
CA ALA A 144 1.06 1.65 -21.51
C ALA A 144 0.94 1.00 -22.89
N CYS A 145 0.21 -0.12 -23.03
CA CYS A 145 -0.04 -0.78 -24.31
C CYS A 145 -0.72 0.16 -25.31
N LEU A 146 -1.74 0.90 -24.89
CA LEU A 146 -2.49 1.82 -25.75
C LEU A 146 -1.59 2.97 -26.21
N VAL A 147 -0.89 3.63 -25.29
CA VAL A 147 0.03 4.71 -25.64
C VAL A 147 1.11 4.22 -26.61
N ASP A 148 1.68 3.04 -26.36
CA ASP A 148 2.67 2.44 -27.25
C ASP A 148 2.10 2.11 -28.64
N PHE A 149 0.94 1.46 -28.69
CA PHE A 149 0.26 1.09 -29.93
C PHE A 149 -0.07 2.30 -30.79
N PHE A 150 -0.73 3.32 -30.24
CA PHE A 150 -1.09 4.51 -31.01
C PHE A 150 0.12 5.35 -31.39
N THR A 151 1.21 5.30 -30.62
CA THR A 151 2.47 5.98 -30.97
C THR A 151 3.15 5.33 -32.17
N ASN A 152 3.08 4.00 -32.28
CA ASN A 152 3.81 3.22 -33.27
C ASN A 152 2.96 2.78 -34.47
N CYS A 153 1.67 3.13 -34.51
CA CYS A 153 0.78 2.79 -35.61
C CYS A 153 0.72 3.92 -36.64
N ASP A 154 1.15 3.65 -37.88
CA ASP A 154 1.25 4.62 -38.99
C ASP A 154 -0.06 5.36 -39.32
N ARG A 155 -1.20 4.80 -38.91
CA ARG A 155 -2.52 5.42 -39.08
C ARG A 155 -2.68 6.70 -38.24
N TYR A 156 -2.05 6.76 -37.07
CA TYR A 156 -2.25 7.83 -36.11
C TYR A 156 -1.07 8.79 -36.12
N THR A 157 -1.37 10.09 -36.01
CA THR A 157 -0.34 11.11 -35.80
C THR A 157 -0.30 11.50 -34.33
N SER A 158 0.83 11.24 -33.67
CA SER A 158 1.06 11.65 -32.28
C SER A 158 1.09 13.16 -32.13
N CYS A 159 0.35 13.65 -31.15
CA CYS A 159 0.32 15.03 -30.69
C CYS A 159 0.77 15.07 -29.22
N GLU A 160 1.08 16.26 -28.68
CA GLU A 160 1.55 16.37 -27.27
C GLU A 160 0.54 15.82 -26.26
N THR A 161 -0.76 15.93 -26.54
CA THR A 161 -1.84 15.56 -25.61
C THR A 161 -2.75 14.44 -26.13
N GLY A 162 -2.32 13.68 -27.14
CA GLY A 162 -3.10 12.56 -27.68
C GLY A 162 -2.72 12.19 -29.11
N PHE A 163 -3.66 11.58 -29.83
CA PHE A 163 -3.46 11.07 -31.18
C PHE A 163 -4.54 11.58 -32.14
N LYS A 164 -4.17 11.77 -33.41
CA LYS A 164 -5.09 12.19 -34.47
C LYS A 164 -5.19 11.12 -35.56
N ASP A 165 -6.41 10.76 -35.97
CA ASP A 165 -6.73 9.93 -37.15
C ASP A 165 -7.72 10.71 -38.03
N GLY A 166 -7.24 11.28 -39.14
CA GLY A 166 -8.07 12.15 -39.99
C GLY A 166 -8.66 13.33 -39.21
N ASP A 167 -10.00 13.40 -39.14
CA ASP A 167 -10.73 14.46 -38.41
C ASP A 167 -11.05 14.09 -36.95
N LEU A 168 -10.62 12.91 -36.48
CA LEU A 168 -10.84 12.44 -35.12
C LEU A 168 -9.60 12.70 -34.26
N PHE A 169 -9.79 13.32 -33.09
CA PHE A 169 -8.76 13.55 -32.10
C PHE A 169 -9.11 12.80 -30.81
N MET A 170 -8.21 11.92 -30.37
CA MET A 170 -8.33 11.19 -29.11
C MET A 170 -7.27 11.68 -28.14
N SER A 171 -7.70 12.42 -27.12
CA SER A 171 -6.81 12.87 -26.04
C SER A 171 -6.42 11.70 -25.12
N TYR A 172 -5.28 11.82 -24.43
CA TYR A 172 -4.93 10.84 -23.39
C TYR A 172 -5.96 10.81 -22.25
N LYS A 173 -6.59 11.94 -21.95
CA LYS A 173 -7.65 12.05 -20.92
C LYS A 173 -8.91 11.27 -21.32
N SER A 174 -9.39 11.41 -22.55
CA SER A 174 -10.53 10.63 -23.05
C SER A 174 -10.20 9.15 -23.11
N MET A 175 -9.01 8.78 -23.62
CA MET A 175 -8.56 7.39 -23.64
C MET A 175 -8.49 6.77 -22.24
N PHE A 176 -7.99 7.51 -21.25
CA PHE A 176 -7.98 7.08 -19.87
C PHE A 176 -9.39 6.91 -19.29
N GLN A 177 -10.32 7.83 -19.61
CA GLN A 177 -11.71 7.71 -19.19
C GLN A 177 -12.37 6.47 -19.78
N ASP A 178 -12.15 6.18 -21.06
CA ASP A 178 -12.68 4.99 -21.71
C ASP A 178 -12.13 3.70 -21.07
N VAL A 179 -10.84 3.66 -20.72
CA VAL A 179 -10.24 2.53 -19.96
C VAL A 179 -10.88 2.39 -18.57
N ARG A 180 -11.03 3.50 -17.82
CA ARG A 180 -11.66 3.48 -16.49
C ARG A 180 -13.10 2.99 -16.56
N ASP A 181 -13.87 3.49 -17.51
CA ASP A 181 -15.26 3.10 -17.72
C ASP A 181 -15.36 1.62 -18.13
N ALA A 182 -14.41 1.13 -18.94
CA ALA A 182 -14.35 -0.28 -19.33
C ALA A 182 -14.02 -1.19 -18.13
N VAL A 183 -13.05 -0.83 -17.30
CA VAL A 183 -12.73 -1.58 -16.07
C VAL A 183 -13.94 -1.62 -15.15
N ASP A 184 -14.60 -0.48 -14.92
CA ASP A 184 -15.78 -0.42 -14.07
C ASP A 184 -16.93 -1.24 -14.68
N TRP A 185 -17.14 -1.17 -16.00
CA TRP A 185 -18.12 -2.00 -16.70
C TRP A 185 -17.85 -3.49 -16.48
N VAL A 186 -16.60 -3.93 -16.65
CA VAL A 186 -16.20 -5.33 -16.46
C VAL A 186 -16.48 -5.83 -15.04
N HIS A 187 -16.27 -4.98 -14.02
CA HIS A 187 -16.50 -5.35 -12.61
C HIS A 187 -17.97 -5.32 -12.18
N PHE A 188 -18.80 -4.44 -12.76
CA PHE A 188 -20.18 -4.22 -12.32
C PHE A 188 -21.24 -4.82 -13.24
N LYS A 189 -20.95 -4.92 -14.55
CA LYS A 189 -21.92 -5.32 -15.59
C LYS A 189 -21.40 -6.46 -16.48
N GLY A 190 -20.09 -6.63 -16.55
CA GLY A 190 -19.44 -7.67 -17.32
C GLY A 190 -19.42 -9.04 -16.62
N SER A 191 -18.66 -9.96 -17.21
CA SER A 191 -18.60 -11.36 -16.78
C SER A 191 -17.44 -11.69 -15.84
N LEU A 192 -16.70 -10.69 -15.33
CA LEU A 192 -15.53 -10.92 -14.46
C LEU A 192 -15.94 -11.71 -13.20
N LYS A 193 -16.96 -11.23 -12.48
CA LYS A 193 -17.44 -11.89 -11.26
C LYS A 193 -17.97 -13.30 -11.53
N GLU A 194 -18.76 -13.46 -12.60
CA GLU A 194 -19.29 -14.76 -13.04
C GLU A 194 -18.15 -15.77 -13.30
N LYS A 195 -17.21 -15.43 -14.19
CA LYS A 195 -16.06 -16.26 -14.53
C LYS A 195 -15.16 -16.56 -13.32
N THR A 196 -15.08 -15.62 -12.37
CA THR A 196 -14.32 -15.81 -11.13
C THR A 196 -14.97 -16.88 -10.25
N VAL A 197 -16.29 -16.81 -10.07
CA VAL A 197 -17.06 -17.75 -9.23
C VAL A 197 -17.13 -19.14 -9.86
N GLU A 198 -17.18 -19.23 -11.18
CA GLU A 198 -17.13 -20.50 -11.91
C GLU A 198 -15.83 -21.29 -11.68
N ASN A 199 -14.73 -20.61 -11.28
CA ASN A 199 -13.43 -21.25 -11.05
C ASN A 199 -12.65 -20.57 -9.91
N LEU A 200 -13.21 -20.60 -8.70
CA LEU A 200 -12.58 -20.01 -7.51
C LEU A 200 -11.20 -20.61 -7.22
N GLU A 201 -10.98 -21.89 -7.50
CA GLU A 201 -9.68 -22.53 -7.32
C GLU A 201 -8.59 -21.88 -8.18
N LYS A 202 -8.92 -21.43 -9.40
CA LYS A 202 -7.97 -20.75 -10.28
C LYS A 202 -7.70 -19.32 -9.84
N TYR A 203 -8.70 -18.62 -9.32
CA TYR A 203 -8.63 -17.17 -9.14
C TYR A 203 -8.49 -16.68 -7.70
N VAL A 204 -8.84 -17.47 -6.69
CA VAL A 204 -8.86 -17.01 -5.28
C VAL A 204 -7.97 -17.89 -4.42
N VAL A 205 -7.12 -17.27 -3.60
CA VAL A 205 -6.32 -17.96 -2.59
C VAL A 205 -7.23 -18.45 -1.46
N LYS A 206 -7.23 -19.74 -1.19
CA LYS A 206 -7.92 -20.34 -0.04
C LYS A 206 -6.93 -20.61 1.09
N ASP A 207 -7.21 -20.08 2.29
CA ASP A 207 -6.43 -20.37 3.49
C ASP A 207 -7.29 -21.03 4.57
N ALA A 208 -6.96 -22.28 4.91
CA ALA A 208 -7.64 -23.05 5.95
C ALA A 208 -7.52 -22.43 7.36
N LYS A 209 -6.58 -21.50 7.57
CA LYS A 209 -6.37 -20.81 8.85
C LYS A 209 -7.31 -19.63 9.06
N LEU A 210 -7.98 -19.12 8.01
CA LEU A 210 -8.90 -17.97 8.11
C LEU A 210 -10.03 -18.22 9.13
N PRO A 211 -10.80 -19.33 9.06
CA PRO A 211 -11.83 -19.65 10.05
C PRO A 211 -11.30 -19.69 11.49
N LEU A 212 -10.08 -20.17 11.69
CA LEU A 212 -9.44 -20.24 13.00
C LEU A 212 -9.16 -18.83 13.55
N LEU A 213 -8.58 -17.94 12.74
CA LEU A 213 -8.29 -16.56 13.16
C LEU A 213 -9.58 -15.81 13.52
N LEU A 214 -10.60 -15.88 12.66
CA LEU A 214 -11.89 -15.21 12.93
C LEU A 214 -12.57 -15.75 14.19
N SER A 215 -12.53 -17.07 14.42
CA SER A 215 -13.07 -17.67 15.65
C SER A 215 -12.37 -17.14 16.89
N ARG A 216 -11.03 -17.12 16.89
CA ARG A 216 -10.22 -16.62 18.00
C ARG A 216 -10.45 -15.13 18.24
N MET A 217 -10.61 -14.32 17.20
CA MET A 217 -10.98 -12.90 17.34
C MET A 217 -12.34 -12.74 18.03
N LYS A 218 -13.33 -13.56 17.63
CA LYS A 218 -14.69 -13.53 18.18
C LYS A 218 -14.79 -13.96 19.65
N GLU A 219 -13.81 -14.72 20.14
CA GLU A 219 -13.69 -15.07 21.57
C GLU A 219 -13.35 -13.86 22.46
N VAL A 220 -12.67 -12.84 21.91
CA VAL A 220 -12.15 -11.70 22.70
C VAL A 220 -12.74 -10.33 22.31
N ALA A 221 -13.33 -10.22 21.12
CA ALA A 221 -13.80 -8.98 20.53
C ALA A 221 -14.93 -9.23 19.52
N LYS A 222 -15.62 -8.17 19.10
CA LYS A 222 -16.58 -8.26 17.99
C LYS A 222 -15.84 -8.31 16.65
N VAL A 223 -16.43 -8.96 15.64
CA VAL A 223 -15.88 -9.05 14.29
C VAL A 223 -16.90 -8.53 13.29
N PHE A 224 -16.50 -7.67 12.35
CA PHE A 224 -17.40 -7.17 11.31
C PHE A 224 -16.76 -7.16 9.91
N LEU A 225 -17.62 -7.26 8.91
CA LEU A 225 -17.28 -7.09 7.49
C LEU A 225 -17.87 -5.77 6.99
N ALA A 226 -17.07 -4.97 6.31
CA ALA A 226 -17.52 -3.77 5.60
C ALA A 226 -16.85 -3.73 4.23
N THR A 227 -17.53 -4.27 3.21
CA THR A 227 -17.01 -4.44 1.84
C THR A 227 -17.73 -3.55 0.83
N ASN A 228 -17.02 -3.15 -0.22
CA ASN A 228 -17.61 -2.44 -1.37
C ASN A 228 -18.37 -3.38 -2.32
N SER A 229 -18.09 -4.69 -2.27
CA SER A 229 -18.77 -5.69 -3.09
C SER A 229 -20.24 -5.85 -2.68
N ASP A 230 -21.06 -6.29 -3.62
CA ASP A 230 -22.47 -6.63 -3.37
C ASP A 230 -22.61 -7.95 -2.59
N TYR A 231 -23.82 -8.22 -2.10
CA TYR A 231 -24.08 -9.44 -1.32
C TYR A 231 -23.92 -10.73 -2.12
N GLN A 232 -24.36 -10.77 -3.39
CA GLN A 232 -24.34 -12.00 -4.19
C GLN A 232 -22.90 -12.47 -4.45
N TYR A 233 -22.01 -11.53 -4.72
CA TYR A 233 -20.59 -11.80 -4.88
C TYR A 233 -19.91 -12.15 -3.56
N THR A 234 -20.33 -11.53 -2.46
CA THR A 234 -19.81 -11.81 -1.11
C THR A 234 -20.21 -13.19 -0.60
N ASP A 235 -21.40 -13.68 -0.96
CA ASP A 235 -21.98 -14.96 -0.50
C ASP A 235 -21.52 -16.17 -1.34
N VAL A 236 -20.20 -16.27 -1.57
CA VAL A 236 -19.58 -17.47 -2.16
C VAL A 236 -19.40 -18.53 -1.08
N GLY A 237 -20.41 -19.38 -0.95
CA GLY A 237 -20.64 -20.31 0.16
C GLY A 237 -19.44 -21.12 0.68
N THR A 238 -19.44 -21.37 1.99
CA THR A 238 -18.49 -22.23 2.71
C THR A 238 -19.12 -23.61 3.00
N THR A 239 -18.30 -24.66 2.99
CA THR A 239 -18.77 -26.06 3.03
C THR A 239 -19.12 -26.59 4.43
N HIS A 240 -18.67 -25.96 5.52
CA HIS A 240 -18.76 -26.55 6.87
C HIS A 240 -19.48 -25.71 7.92
N ARG A 241 -19.28 -24.40 7.91
CA ARG A 241 -19.98 -23.44 8.80
C ARG A 241 -20.33 -22.21 7.97
N PRO A 242 -21.56 -21.68 8.04
CA PRO A 242 -21.93 -20.47 7.30
C PRO A 242 -20.98 -19.32 7.65
N TRP A 243 -20.36 -18.72 6.64
CA TRP A 243 -19.36 -17.67 6.83
C TRP A 243 -19.92 -16.48 7.62
N GLN A 244 -21.22 -16.21 7.50
CA GLN A 244 -21.92 -15.15 8.22
C GLN A 244 -21.77 -15.27 9.74
N SER A 245 -21.68 -16.51 10.25
CA SER A 245 -21.61 -16.76 11.69
C SER A 245 -20.26 -16.34 12.33
N TYR A 246 -19.25 -16.05 11.53
CA TYR A 246 -17.97 -15.47 12.00
C TYR A 246 -18.06 -13.97 12.27
N PHE A 247 -19.12 -13.30 11.81
CA PHE A 247 -19.29 -11.86 11.93
C PHE A 247 -20.46 -11.53 12.85
N ASP A 248 -20.30 -10.48 13.65
CA ASP A 248 -21.34 -9.88 14.48
C ASP A 248 -22.13 -8.80 13.70
N LEU A 249 -21.50 -8.23 12.67
CA LEU A 249 -22.11 -7.28 11.74
C LEU A 249 -21.55 -7.52 10.33
N ILE A 250 -22.43 -7.59 9.34
CA ILE A 250 -22.07 -7.75 7.92
C ILE A 250 -22.66 -6.58 7.16
N LEU A 251 -21.80 -5.81 6.49
CA LEU A 251 -22.16 -4.66 5.68
C LEU A 251 -21.52 -4.77 4.30
N VAL A 252 -22.37 -4.76 3.27
CA VAL A 252 -21.99 -4.79 1.84
C VAL A 252 -22.26 -3.43 1.21
N ASP A 253 -21.86 -3.23 -0.05
CA ASP A 253 -22.05 -1.96 -0.78
C ASP A 253 -21.60 -0.73 0.02
N ALA A 254 -20.50 -0.84 0.79
CA ALA A 254 -20.08 0.20 1.73
C ALA A 254 -19.78 1.56 1.05
N ARG A 255 -19.36 1.53 -0.23
CA ARG A 255 -18.93 2.70 -1.01
C ARG A 255 -17.81 3.49 -0.33
N LYS A 256 -16.81 2.79 0.19
CA LYS A 256 -15.56 3.40 0.68
C LYS A 256 -14.90 4.14 -0.50
N PRO A 257 -14.42 5.37 -0.30
CA PRO A 257 -14.19 6.05 0.99
C PRO A 257 -15.35 6.89 1.54
N VAL A 258 -16.46 7.06 0.80
CA VAL A 258 -17.61 7.89 1.23
C VAL A 258 -18.19 7.37 2.54
N PHE A 259 -18.15 6.05 2.73
CA PHE A 259 -18.46 5.35 3.98
C PHE A 259 -17.90 6.00 5.26
N PHE A 260 -16.65 6.50 5.21
CA PHE A 260 -15.97 7.09 6.38
C PHE A 260 -16.30 8.56 6.63
N GLY A 261 -17.18 9.14 5.80
CA GLY A 261 -17.74 10.49 5.96
C GLY A 261 -19.25 10.42 6.13
N GLU A 262 -20.00 11.05 5.22
CA GLU A 262 -21.46 11.04 5.25
C GLU A 262 -22.09 9.66 5.00
N GLY A 263 -21.37 8.77 4.30
CA GLY A 263 -21.88 7.46 3.92
C GLY A 263 -23.06 7.53 2.97
N THR A 264 -23.91 6.51 3.04
CA THR A 264 -25.17 6.42 2.28
C THR A 264 -26.31 5.98 3.18
N VAL A 265 -27.53 5.96 2.63
CA VAL A 265 -28.70 5.42 3.34
C VAL A 265 -28.44 3.96 3.75
N LEU A 266 -28.66 3.62 5.02
CA LEU A 266 -28.58 2.25 5.51
C LEU A 266 -29.77 1.43 5.01
N ARG A 267 -29.48 0.30 4.36
CA ARG A 267 -30.48 -0.63 3.82
C ARG A 267 -30.28 -2.02 4.42
N GLN A 268 -31.32 -2.86 4.30
CA GLN A 268 -31.25 -4.27 4.67
C GLN A 268 -31.27 -5.13 3.40
N VAL A 269 -30.38 -6.11 3.33
CA VAL A 269 -30.37 -7.14 2.28
C VAL A 269 -31.39 -8.22 2.63
N ASP A 270 -32.17 -8.65 1.65
CA ASP A 270 -32.89 -9.92 1.67
C ASP A 270 -31.91 -11.02 1.23
N THR A 271 -31.39 -11.78 2.18
CA THR A 271 -30.37 -12.81 1.92
C THR A 271 -30.90 -14.00 1.11
N THR A 272 -32.23 -14.15 0.96
CA THR A 272 -32.80 -15.20 0.11
C THR A 272 -32.76 -14.80 -1.37
N THR A 273 -32.97 -13.52 -1.68
CA THR A 273 -33.00 -13.02 -3.07
C THR A 273 -31.72 -12.29 -3.49
N GLY A 274 -30.89 -11.89 -2.51
CA GLY A 274 -29.72 -11.03 -2.71
C GLY A 274 -30.06 -9.56 -2.99
N ARG A 275 -31.34 -9.18 -2.93
CA ARG A 275 -31.81 -7.81 -3.26
C ARG A 275 -31.96 -6.96 -2.01
N LEU A 276 -31.96 -5.64 -2.17
CA LEU A 276 -32.23 -4.71 -1.07
C LEU A 276 -33.73 -4.63 -0.78
N LYS A 277 -34.10 -4.76 0.50
CA LYS A 277 -35.46 -4.45 0.96
C LYS A 277 -35.75 -2.96 0.78
N ILE A 278 -36.99 -2.62 0.38
CA ILE A 278 -37.40 -1.24 0.14
C ILE A 278 -37.47 -0.47 1.47
N GLY A 279 -36.91 0.74 1.49
CA GLY A 279 -36.88 1.63 2.65
C GLY A 279 -35.57 1.62 3.43
N THR A 280 -35.39 2.64 4.27
CA THR A 280 -34.24 2.79 5.18
C THR A 280 -34.41 1.86 6.37
N TYR A 281 -33.34 1.14 6.75
CA TYR A 281 -33.37 0.32 7.95
C TYR A 281 -33.24 1.19 9.21
N THR A 282 -34.18 1.08 10.14
CA THR A 282 -34.22 1.86 11.40
C THR A 282 -34.27 0.97 12.66
N GLY A 283 -34.01 -0.34 12.50
CA GLY A 283 -34.03 -1.30 13.60
C GLY A 283 -32.72 -1.36 14.39
N PRO A 284 -32.68 -2.14 15.49
CA PRO A 284 -31.45 -2.40 16.24
C PRO A 284 -30.55 -3.42 15.53
N LEU A 285 -29.32 -3.61 16.00
CA LEU A 285 -28.49 -4.74 15.55
C LEU A 285 -29.19 -6.07 15.87
N GLN A 286 -29.36 -6.94 14.87
CA GLN A 286 -29.92 -8.28 15.07
C GLN A 286 -29.08 -9.33 14.36
N TYR A 287 -28.94 -10.48 15.00
CA TYR A 287 -28.22 -11.62 14.43
C TYR A 287 -28.85 -12.06 13.11
N GLY A 288 -28.01 -12.31 12.10
CA GLY A 288 -28.43 -12.77 10.78
C GLY A 288 -28.90 -11.66 9.82
N ILE A 289 -28.93 -10.40 10.25
CA ILE A 289 -29.15 -9.27 9.34
C ILE A 289 -27.88 -8.94 8.57
N VAL A 290 -28.03 -8.71 7.26
CA VAL A 290 -26.99 -8.14 6.40
C VAL A 290 -27.41 -6.73 6.00
N TYR A 291 -26.49 -5.78 6.20
CA TYR A 291 -26.68 -4.37 5.91
C TYR A 291 -26.06 -4.00 4.56
N SER A 292 -26.57 -2.95 3.93
CA SER A 292 -26.01 -2.38 2.69
C SER A 292 -25.93 -0.86 2.82
N GLY A 293 -24.83 -0.27 2.33
CA GLY A 293 -24.59 1.17 2.40
C GLY A 293 -24.24 1.64 3.82
N GLY A 294 -24.92 2.67 4.33
CA GLY A 294 -24.65 3.21 5.66
C GLY A 294 -23.34 4.00 5.75
N SER A 295 -22.82 4.15 6.97
CA SER A 295 -21.58 4.87 7.27
C SER A 295 -20.78 4.20 8.41
N SER A 296 -19.53 4.62 8.60
CA SER A 296 -18.69 4.17 9.72
C SER A 296 -19.28 4.50 11.08
N ASP A 297 -20.06 5.59 11.19
CA ASP A 297 -20.69 6.01 12.44
C ASP A 297 -21.77 5.00 12.84
N ILE A 298 -22.57 4.53 11.87
CA ILE A 298 -23.57 3.48 12.08
C ILE A 298 -22.91 2.19 12.58
N VAL A 299 -21.75 1.81 12.04
CA VAL A 299 -21.01 0.64 12.53
C VAL A 299 -20.55 0.84 13.98
N CYS A 300 -20.06 2.04 14.32
CA CYS A 300 -19.67 2.37 15.69
C CYS A 300 -20.88 2.28 16.65
N ASP A 301 -22.03 2.82 16.25
CA ASP A 301 -23.26 2.83 17.05
C ASP A 301 -23.80 1.40 17.27
N LEU A 302 -23.90 0.60 16.21
CA LEU A 302 -24.41 -0.77 16.29
C LEU A 302 -23.49 -1.67 17.12
N LEU A 303 -22.17 -1.47 17.03
CA LEU A 303 -21.19 -2.25 17.79
C LEU A 303 -20.90 -1.67 19.18
N GLY A 304 -21.35 -0.45 19.49
CA GLY A 304 -21.01 0.25 20.73
C GLY A 304 -19.50 0.50 20.88
N ALA A 305 -18.82 0.82 19.78
CA ALA A 305 -17.37 0.97 19.71
C ALA A 305 -16.97 2.41 19.37
N LYS A 306 -15.81 2.85 19.86
CA LYS A 306 -15.18 4.10 19.42
C LYS A 306 -14.04 3.80 18.46
N GLY A 307 -13.59 4.81 17.70
CA GLY A 307 -12.58 4.60 16.67
C GLY A 307 -11.31 3.88 17.14
N LYS A 308 -10.75 4.23 18.30
CA LYS A 308 -9.53 3.58 18.83
C LYS A 308 -9.74 2.13 19.32
N ASP A 309 -10.99 1.71 19.47
CA ASP A 309 -11.36 0.33 19.83
C ASP A 309 -11.42 -0.58 18.60
N ILE A 310 -11.43 0.00 17.39
CA ILE A 310 -11.56 -0.72 16.11
C ILE A 310 -10.18 -0.85 15.47
N LEU A 311 -9.79 -2.09 15.13
CA LEU A 311 -8.74 -2.38 14.16
C LEU A 311 -9.37 -2.75 12.82
N TYR A 312 -9.30 -1.84 11.86
CA TYR A 312 -9.78 -2.08 10.50
C TYR A 312 -8.65 -2.57 9.60
N ILE A 313 -8.92 -3.66 8.90
CA ILE A 313 -7.98 -4.45 8.11
C ILE A 313 -8.44 -4.37 6.65
N GLY A 314 -7.61 -3.80 5.78
CA GLY A 314 -7.92 -3.60 4.35
C GLY A 314 -6.64 -3.46 3.52
N ASP A 315 -6.75 -3.50 2.19
CA ASP A 315 -5.62 -3.37 1.25
C ASP A 315 -5.57 -1.99 0.56
N HIS A 316 -6.70 -1.27 0.52
CA HIS A 316 -6.78 0.02 -0.14
C HIS A 316 -6.19 1.13 0.75
N ILE A 317 -4.95 1.52 0.47
CA ILE A 317 -4.22 2.55 1.25
C ILE A 317 -5.00 3.87 1.42
N PHE A 318 -5.75 4.29 0.40
CA PHE A 318 -6.59 5.49 0.47
C PHE A 318 -7.98 5.18 1.03
N GLY A 319 -8.70 4.25 0.40
CA GLY A 319 -10.10 3.92 0.67
C GLY A 319 -10.33 3.40 2.09
N ASP A 320 -9.48 2.48 2.57
CA ASP A 320 -9.65 1.80 3.85
C ASP A 320 -8.81 2.43 4.94
N ILE A 321 -7.53 2.71 4.65
CA ILE A 321 -6.54 3.02 5.69
C ILE A 321 -6.47 4.52 5.98
N LEU A 322 -6.18 5.35 4.97
CA LEU A 322 -6.03 6.79 5.15
C LEU A 322 -7.34 7.42 5.64
N LYS A 323 -8.47 7.06 5.03
CA LYS A 323 -9.77 7.68 5.32
C LYS A 323 -10.31 7.27 6.69
N SER A 324 -10.26 5.99 7.05
CA SER A 324 -10.64 5.54 8.40
C SER A 324 -9.75 6.17 9.49
N LYS A 325 -8.44 6.28 9.24
CA LYS A 325 -7.51 6.94 10.15
C LYS A 325 -7.83 8.42 10.35
N LYS A 326 -7.95 9.18 9.25
CA LYS A 326 -8.08 10.64 9.29
C LYS A 326 -9.47 11.13 9.69
N ARG A 327 -10.53 10.42 9.27
CA ARG A 327 -11.91 10.83 9.54
C ARG A 327 -12.40 10.31 10.89
N GLN A 328 -12.06 9.07 11.23
CA GLN A 328 -12.67 8.35 12.36
C GLN A 328 -11.69 7.96 13.46
N GLY A 329 -10.39 8.17 13.26
CA GLY A 329 -9.36 7.80 14.24
C GLY A 329 -9.26 6.29 14.49
N TRP A 330 -9.69 5.48 13.52
CA TRP A 330 -9.63 4.01 13.60
C TRP A 330 -8.17 3.53 13.67
N ARG A 331 -7.93 2.40 14.35
CA ARG A 331 -6.65 1.66 14.24
C ARG A 331 -6.64 0.91 12.92
N THR A 332 -5.46 0.79 12.31
CA THR A 332 -5.37 0.39 10.90
C THR A 332 -4.33 -0.69 10.69
N PHE A 333 -4.71 -1.73 9.97
CA PHE A 333 -3.83 -2.77 9.47
C PHE A 333 -3.92 -2.79 7.94
N LEU A 334 -2.81 -2.53 7.27
CA LEU A 334 -2.75 -2.60 5.80
C LEU A 334 -2.25 -3.97 5.35
N VAL A 335 -3.04 -4.65 4.52
CA VAL A 335 -2.62 -5.85 3.80
C VAL A 335 -1.91 -5.41 2.51
N ILE A 336 -0.71 -5.94 2.27
CA ILE A 336 0.09 -5.66 1.07
C ILE A 336 0.51 -7.00 0.46
N PRO A 337 -0.31 -7.63 -0.40
CA PRO A 337 -0.02 -8.96 -0.93
C PRO A 337 1.36 -9.06 -1.61
N GLU A 338 1.79 -8.01 -2.31
CA GLU A 338 3.10 -7.97 -2.99
C GLU A 338 4.28 -8.03 -2.02
N LEU A 339 4.08 -7.70 -0.74
CA LEU A 339 5.12 -7.69 0.28
C LEU A 339 5.80 -9.06 0.43
N ALA A 340 5.08 -10.16 0.18
CA ALA A 340 5.67 -11.50 0.22
C ALA A 340 6.84 -11.65 -0.76
N GLN A 341 6.65 -11.20 -2.00
CA GLN A 341 7.68 -11.24 -3.04
C GLN A 341 8.71 -10.13 -2.86
N GLU A 342 8.29 -8.92 -2.49
CA GLU A 342 9.18 -7.78 -2.21
C GLU A 342 10.21 -8.12 -1.12
N LEU A 343 9.80 -8.83 -0.05
CA LEU A 343 10.70 -9.26 1.03
C LEU A 343 11.75 -10.28 0.55
N HIS A 344 11.38 -11.15 -0.40
CA HIS A 344 12.31 -12.09 -1.01
C HIS A 344 13.37 -11.34 -1.83
N VAL A 345 12.95 -10.48 -2.77
CA VAL A 345 13.88 -9.68 -3.58
C VAL A 345 14.74 -8.77 -2.71
N TRP A 346 14.16 -8.13 -1.70
CA TRP A 346 14.90 -7.27 -0.76
C TRP A 346 16.01 -8.02 -0.03
N THR A 347 15.74 -9.24 0.42
CA THR A 347 16.72 -10.05 1.15
C THR A 347 17.80 -10.58 0.19
N ASP A 348 17.40 -11.06 -0.98
CA ASP A 348 18.32 -11.63 -1.97
C ASP A 348 19.23 -10.58 -2.64
N LYS A 349 18.77 -9.32 -2.71
CA LYS A 349 19.46 -8.21 -3.39
C LYS A 349 19.94 -7.12 -2.41
N SER A 350 20.04 -7.42 -1.11
CA SER A 350 20.41 -6.44 -0.09
C SER A 350 21.75 -5.75 -0.38
N SER A 351 22.70 -6.47 -0.98
CA SER A 351 24.03 -5.97 -1.34
C SER A 351 23.99 -4.76 -2.28
N LEU A 352 23.03 -4.69 -3.21
CA LEU A 352 22.86 -3.54 -4.09
C LEU A 352 22.41 -2.31 -3.30
N PHE A 353 21.53 -2.51 -2.31
CA PHE A 353 21.07 -1.43 -1.45
C PHE A 353 22.16 -0.95 -0.48
N GLU A 354 22.94 -1.86 0.09
CA GLU A 354 24.12 -1.56 0.92
C GLU A 354 25.19 -0.79 0.13
N GLU A 355 25.42 -1.17 -1.13
CA GLU A 355 26.31 -0.42 -2.03
C GLU A 355 25.76 0.99 -2.27
N LEU A 356 24.46 1.12 -2.55
CA LEU A 356 23.82 2.42 -2.78
C LEU A 356 23.92 3.33 -1.55
N GLN A 357 23.69 2.79 -0.35
CA GLN A 357 23.88 3.54 0.90
C GLN A 357 25.33 3.99 1.08
N SER A 358 26.29 3.11 0.80
CA SER A 358 27.72 3.43 0.91
C SER A 358 28.12 4.55 -0.05
N LEU A 359 27.58 4.55 -1.28
CA LEU A 359 27.80 5.59 -2.27
C LEU A 359 27.18 6.94 -1.85
N ASP A 360 25.97 6.92 -1.27
CA ASP A 360 25.30 8.13 -0.77
C ASP A 360 26.08 8.76 0.42
N ILE A 361 26.60 7.93 1.34
CA ILE A 361 27.47 8.38 2.45
C ILE A 361 28.76 8.96 1.90
N PHE A 362 29.44 8.26 1.00
CA PHE A 362 30.69 8.73 0.42
C PHE A 362 30.52 10.06 -0.32
N LEU A 363 29.41 10.21 -1.06
CA LEU A 363 29.07 11.48 -1.71
C LEU A 363 28.88 12.61 -0.70
N ALA A 364 28.24 12.35 0.44
CA ALA A 364 28.07 13.34 1.50
C ALA A 364 29.41 13.72 2.16
N GLU A 365 30.33 12.78 2.34
CA GLU A 365 31.66 13.02 2.91
C GLU A 365 32.51 13.97 2.05
N LEU A 366 32.41 13.88 0.71
CA LEU A 366 33.10 14.80 -0.20
C LEU A 366 32.70 16.27 -0.01
N TYR A 367 31.46 16.51 0.43
CA TYR A 367 30.95 17.86 0.69
C TYR A 367 31.06 18.30 2.15
N LYS A 368 31.38 17.38 3.07
CA LYS A 368 31.26 17.59 4.53
C LYS A 368 32.05 18.78 5.07
N HIS A 369 33.21 19.08 4.47
CA HIS A 369 34.11 20.15 4.91
C HIS A 369 34.09 21.36 3.99
N LEU A 370 33.23 21.35 2.97
CA LEU A 370 33.05 22.49 2.07
C LEU A 370 32.00 23.43 2.66
N ASP A 371 32.33 24.71 2.69
CA ASP A 371 31.45 25.79 3.13
C ASP A 371 31.20 26.79 1.99
N SER A 372 30.44 27.86 2.28
CA SER A 372 30.13 28.89 1.28
C SER A 372 31.34 29.67 0.77
N SER A 373 32.51 29.53 1.41
CA SER A 373 33.77 30.16 0.98
C SER A 373 34.62 29.24 0.11
N SER A 374 34.25 27.96 0.01
CA SER A 374 34.99 26.95 -0.72
C SER A 374 34.84 27.12 -2.24
N ASN A 375 35.96 27.29 -2.95
CA ASN A 375 35.99 27.33 -4.42
C ASN A 375 36.22 25.95 -5.05
N GLU A 376 36.55 24.94 -4.24
CA GLU A 376 36.72 23.56 -4.68
C GLU A 376 35.38 22.91 -5.03
N ARG A 377 35.34 22.25 -6.18
CA ARG A 377 34.17 21.48 -6.63
C ARG A 377 34.62 20.03 -6.83
N PRO A 378 34.29 19.11 -5.91
CA PRO A 378 34.60 17.70 -6.08
C PRO A 378 33.98 17.18 -7.38
N ASP A 379 34.74 16.43 -8.18
CA ASP A 379 34.17 15.72 -9.31
C ASP A 379 33.39 14.50 -8.83
N ILE A 380 32.06 14.64 -8.84
CA ILE A 380 31.12 13.61 -8.42
C ILE A 380 30.56 12.81 -9.59
N SER A 381 31.02 13.04 -10.82
CA SER A 381 30.42 12.50 -12.04
C SER A 381 30.48 10.96 -12.12
N SER A 382 31.55 10.36 -11.61
CA SER A 382 31.72 8.90 -11.54
C SER A 382 30.77 8.28 -10.51
N ILE A 383 30.69 8.87 -9.31
CA ILE A 383 29.83 8.44 -8.20
C ILE A 383 28.36 8.56 -8.60
N GLN A 384 27.94 9.70 -9.17
CA GLN A 384 26.58 9.90 -9.64
C GLN A 384 26.19 8.90 -10.74
N ARG A 385 27.10 8.55 -11.65
CA ARG A 385 26.86 7.50 -12.66
C ARG A 385 26.71 6.14 -12.00
N ARG A 386 27.53 5.82 -11.00
CA ARG A 386 27.44 4.56 -10.25
C ARG A 386 26.12 4.47 -9.48
N ILE A 387 25.73 5.52 -8.75
CA ILE A 387 24.44 5.61 -8.05
C ILE A 387 23.28 5.33 -9.00
N LYS A 388 23.26 5.96 -10.18
CA LYS A 388 22.21 5.74 -11.20
C LYS A 388 22.20 4.30 -11.70
N LYS A 389 23.37 3.71 -11.95
CA LYS A 389 23.48 2.32 -12.40
C LYS A 389 22.97 1.35 -11.33
N VAL A 390 23.46 1.46 -10.10
CA VAL A 390 23.04 0.59 -8.99
C VAL A 390 21.56 0.75 -8.70
N THR A 391 21.03 1.98 -8.76
CA THR A 391 19.59 2.25 -8.65
C THR A 391 18.80 1.50 -9.72
N HIS A 392 19.22 1.59 -10.99
CA HIS A 392 18.55 0.90 -12.09
C HIS A 392 18.63 -0.63 -11.94
N ASP A 393 19.82 -1.17 -11.70
CA ASP A 393 20.06 -2.61 -11.53
C ASP A 393 19.21 -3.18 -10.37
N MET A 394 19.09 -2.44 -9.27
CA MET A 394 18.25 -2.80 -8.12
C MET A 394 16.76 -2.72 -8.45
N ASP A 395 16.30 -1.64 -9.07
CA ASP A 395 14.89 -1.45 -9.41
C ASP A 395 14.41 -2.55 -10.37
N MET A 396 15.20 -2.91 -11.39
CA MET A 396 14.85 -3.97 -12.35
C MET A 396 14.69 -5.37 -11.72
N CYS A 397 15.21 -5.61 -10.50
CA CYS A 397 14.99 -6.87 -9.80
C CYS A 397 13.52 -7.07 -9.36
N TYR A 398 12.73 -6.00 -9.31
CA TYR A 398 11.31 -6.03 -8.91
C TYR A 398 10.35 -6.02 -10.10
N GLY A 399 10.82 -5.66 -11.30
CA GLY A 399 10.01 -5.40 -12.49
C GLY A 399 10.38 -4.07 -13.15
N MET A 400 9.81 -3.78 -14.31
CA MET A 400 10.16 -2.61 -15.13
C MET A 400 9.86 -1.28 -14.43
N MET A 401 8.83 -1.25 -13.57
CA MET A 401 8.47 -0.08 -12.77
C MET A 401 9.10 -0.09 -11.36
N GLY A 402 9.93 -1.08 -11.03
CA GLY A 402 10.68 -1.21 -9.78
C GLY A 402 9.84 -1.52 -8.54
N SER A 403 10.45 -1.49 -7.34
CA SER A 403 9.77 -1.83 -6.08
C SER A 403 8.58 -0.91 -5.77
N LEU A 404 7.50 -1.46 -5.22
CA LEU A 404 6.35 -0.70 -4.70
C LEU A 404 6.78 0.40 -3.71
N PHE A 405 7.86 0.18 -2.97
CA PHE A 405 8.27 1.04 -1.88
C PHE A 405 9.34 2.09 -2.22
N ARG A 406 10.09 1.90 -3.31
CA ARG A 406 11.24 2.77 -3.63
C ARG A 406 11.66 2.77 -5.10
N SER A 407 12.46 3.76 -5.44
CA SER A 407 13.40 3.74 -6.56
C SER A 407 14.77 4.12 -6.01
N GLY A 408 15.71 3.17 -5.98
CA GLY A 408 16.98 3.37 -5.29
C GLY A 408 16.80 3.72 -3.80
N SER A 409 17.44 4.80 -3.36
CA SER A 409 17.34 5.31 -1.98
C SER A 409 16.08 6.16 -1.73
N ARG A 410 15.29 6.47 -2.77
CA ARG A 410 14.11 7.35 -2.66
C ARG A 410 12.83 6.55 -2.46
N GLN A 411 12.08 6.88 -1.41
CA GLN A 411 10.78 6.25 -1.11
C GLN A 411 9.68 6.73 -2.05
N THR A 412 8.75 5.84 -2.39
CA THR A 412 7.55 6.18 -3.16
C THR A 412 6.50 6.90 -2.33
N LEU A 413 5.53 7.53 -3.01
CA LEU A 413 4.32 8.04 -2.39
C LEU A 413 3.61 6.94 -1.58
N PHE A 414 3.47 5.74 -2.15
CA PHE A 414 2.85 4.60 -1.49
C PHE A 414 3.56 4.27 -0.16
N ALA A 415 4.89 4.09 -0.16
CA ALA A 415 5.65 3.82 1.06
C ALA A 415 5.42 4.89 2.14
N SER A 416 5.43 6.17 1.75
CA SER A 416 5.19 7.26 2.69
C SER A 416 3.78 7.23 3.30
N GLN A 417 2.78 6.83 2.52
CA GLN A 417 1.40 6.68 2.98
C GLN A 417 1.25 5.47 3.92
N VAL A 418 1.90 4.33 3.61
CA VAL A 418 1.95 3.17 4.50
C VAL A 418 2.50 3.59 5.86
N MET A 419 3.69 4.18 5.89
CA MET A 419 4.34 4.64 7.13
C MET A 419 3.46 5.62 7.90
N ARG A 420 2.78 6.54 7.20
CA ARG A 420 1.99 7.61 7.83
C ARG A 420 0.63 7.15 8.35
N TYR A 421 -0.06 6.23 7.66
CA TYR A 421 -1.48 5.94 7.91
C TYR A 421 -1.77 4.50 8.35
N ALA A 422 -0.97 3.51 7.96
CA ALA A 422 -1.12 2.13 8.44
C ALA A 422 -0.40 1.96 9.78
N ASP A 423 -1.11 1.63 10.88
CA ASP A 423 -0.44 1.42 12.18
C ASP A 423 0.37 0.13 12.15
N LEU A 424 -0.24 -0.91 11.60
CA LEU A 424 0.34 -2.20 11.30
C LEU A 424 0.26 -2.46 9.79
N TYR A 425 1.16 -3.26 9.27
CA TYR A 425 1.06 -3.78 7.90
C TYR A 425 1.73 -5.15 7.79
N ALA A 426 1.28 -5.95 6.83
CA ALA A 426 1.86 -7.27 6.57
C ALA A 426 1.53 -7.75 5.15
N ALA A 427 2.16 -8.84 4.73
CA ALA A 427 1.80 -9.52 3.49
C ALA A 427 0.38 -10.09 3.52
N SER A 428 -0.07 -10.52 4.71
CA SER A 428 -1.43 -11.02 4.94
C SER A 428 -1.89 -10.69 6.35
N PHE A 429 -3.20 -10.47 6.52
CA PHE A 429 -3.83 -10.35 7.83
C PHE A 429 -3.70 -11.64 8.66
N ILE A 430 -3.47 -12.80 8.02
CA ILE A 430 -3.33 -14.09 8.71
C ILE A 430 -2.14 -14.10 9.66
N ASN A 431 -1.16 -13.22 9.43
CA ASN A 431 0.02 -13.07 10.28
C ASN A 431 -0.35 -12.72 11.73
N LEU A 432 -1.53 -12.13 11.98
CA LEU A 432 -2.05 -11.87 13.33
C LEU A 432 -2.25 -13.16 14.14
N LEU A 433 -2.46 -14.32 13.49
CA LEU A 433 -2.64 -15.60 14.16
C LEU A 433 -1.41 -16.02 15.01
N TYR A 434 -0.23 -15.52 14.66
CA TYR A 434 1.04 -15.84 15.32
C TYR A 434 1.34 -14.94 16.53
N TYR A 435 0.42 -14.03 16.89
CA TYR A 435 0.56 -13.13 18.03
C TYR A 435 -0.57 -13.36 19.05
N PRO A 436 -0.30 -13.32 20.36
CA PRO A 436 -1.36 -13.35 21.36
C PRO A 436 -2.19 -12.04 21.31
N PHE A 437 -3.48 -12.10 21.67
CA PHE A 437 -4.32 -10.88 21.69
C PHE A 437 -3.96 -9.88 22.81
N SER A 438 -3.06 -10.25 23.72
CA SER A 438 -2.44 -9.33 24.69
C SER A 438 -1.16 -8.67 24.15
N TYR A 439 -0.74 -8.96 22.91
CA TYR A 439 0.51 -8.47 22.36
C TYR A 439 0.54 -6.94 22.25
N LEU A 440 1.66 -6.35 22.65
CA LEU A 440 1.96 -4.94 22.43
C LEU A 440 2.88 -4.82 21.21
N PHE A 441 2.31 -4.44 20.07
CA PHE A 441 3.10 -4.03 18.92
C PHE A 441 3.82 -2.73 19.26
N ARG A 442 5.15 -2.69 19.07
CA ARG A 442 6.00 -1.54 19.44
C ARG A 442 6.69 -0.97 18.21
N ALA A 443 6.62 0.35 18.08
CA ALA A 443 7.48 1.14 17.19
C ALA A 443 8.42 2.01 18.05
N ALA A 444 9.60 2.31 17.53
CA ALA A 444 10.50 3.27 18.15
C ALA A 444 9.86 4.67 18.19
N HIS A 445 10.14 5.44 19.24
CA HIS A 445 9.68 6.83 19.31
C HIS A 445 10.44 7.67 18.29
N VAL A 446 9.71 8.40 17.44
CA VAL A 446 10.30 9.31 16.46
C VAL A 446 10.84 10.55 17.17
N LEU A 447 12.13 10.83 16.98
CA LEU A 447 12.77 12.06 17.43
C LEU A 447 12.92 13.01 16.24
N VAL A 448 12.58 14.28 16.42
CA VAL A 448 13.00 15.31 15.46
C VAL A 448 14.52 15.41 15.59
N SER A 449 15.25 15.21 14.48
CA SER A 449 16.70 15.42 14.47
C SER A 449 17.00 16.92 14.63
N VAL A 450 17.05 17.38 15.87
CA VAL A 450 17.65 18.67 16.20
C VAL A 450 19.14 18.37 16.41
N PRO A 451 20.08 18.99 15.68
CA PRO A 451 21.53 18.85 15.95
C PRO A 451 21.93 19.27 17.37
N LEU A 452 20.99 19.81 18.16
CA LEU A 452 21.20 20.41 19.46
C LEU A 452 20.53 19.67 20.61
N TRP A 453 19.74 18.60 20.44
CA TRP A 453 19.07 17.98 21.59
C TRP A 453 20.05 17.44 22.67
N PRO A 454 21.19 16.81 22.30
CA PRO A 454 22.21 16.46 23.28
C PRO A 454 22.84 17.70 23.96
N ARG A 455 22.98 18.82 23.24
CA ARG A 455 23.49 20.09 23.79
C ARG A 455 22.49 20.81 24.69
N LEU A 456 21.20 20.75 24.36
CA LEU A 456 20.12 21.35 25.15
C LEU A 456 19.90 20.53 26.44
N LEU A 457 19.97 19.20 26.36
CA LEU A 457 19.99 18.35 27.55
C LEU A 457 21.24 18.61 28.40
N ALA A 458 22.42 18.76 27.80
CA ALA A 458 23.64 19.11 28.54
C ALA A 458 23.54 20.49 29.22
N GLN A 459 22.96 21.49 28.55
CA GLN A 459 22.72 22.83 29.11
C GLN A 459 21.65 22.83 30.21
N LEU A 460 20.54 22.10 30.03
CA LEU A 460 19.50 21.95 31.06
C LEU A 460 20.03 21.17 32.27
N HIS A 461 20.91 20.20 32.06
CA HIS A 461 21.57 19.46 33.14
C HIS A 461 22.66 20.28 33.86
N MET A 462 23.29 21.23 33.17
CA MET A 462 24.17 22.24 33.79
C MET A 462 23.38 23.27 34.61
N MET A 463 22.25 23.77 34.09
CA MET A 463 21.36 24.67 34.83
C MET A 463 20.75 24.00 36.08
N TYR A 464 20.47 22.69 36.04
CA TYR A 464 19.99 21.94 37.21
C TYR A 464 21.07 21.63 38.26
N LYS A 465 22.36 21.81 37.92
CA LYS A 465 23.48 21.58 38.84
C LYS A 465 23.90 22.79 39.66
N GLU A 466 23.52 24.01 39.26
CA GLU A 466 23.94 25.23 39.96
C GLU A 466 23.09 25.58 41.18
N ASP A 467 21.94 24.91 41.40
CA ASP A 467 20.95 25.36 42.39
C ASP A 467 20.53 24.31 43.43
N ARG A 468 21.49 23.54 44.00
CA ARG A 468 21.28 22.86 45.29
C ARG A 468 22.52 22.79 46.19
N PRO A 469 22.38 23.09 47.50
CA PRO A 469 23.42 22.86 48.50
C PRO A 469 23.60 21.37 48.80
N GLN A 470 24.87 21.02 49.08
CA GLN A 470 25.45 19.71 49.33
C GLN A 470 24.56 18.72 50.09
N TYR A 471 24.25 17.56 49.50
CA TYR A 471 24.15 16.30 50.24
C TYR A 471 24.49 15.08 49.35
N LYS A 472 25.46 14.30 49.85
CA LYS A 472 25.89 12.91 49.58
C LYS A 472 26.02 12.43 48.12
N ARG A 473 27.29 12.26 47.73
CA ARG A 473 27.78 11.39 46.65
C ARG A 473 27.39 9.94 46.94
N GLU A 474 26.75 9.27 45.99
CA GLU A 474 26.93 7.85 45.74
C GLU A 474 26.64 7.55 44.26
N GLN A 475 27.67 7.02 43.58
CA GLN A 475 27.67 6.35 42.28
C GLN A 475 27.16 7.11 41.04
N LEU A 476 28.07 7.86 40.40
CA LEU A 476 27.99 8.19 38.97
C LEU A 476 29.19 7.55 38.26
N LEU A 477 28.93 6.75 37.22
CA LEU A 477 29.96 6.16 36.36
C LEU A 477 30.64 7.23 35.48
N PRO A 478 31.91 7.03 35.05
CA PRO A 478 32.67 8.04 34.31
C PRO A 478 32.14 8.28 32.89
N TRP A 479 32.34 9.50 32.41
CA TRP A 479 31.91 10.03 31.10
C TRP A 479 32.50 9.31 29.87
N GLU A 480 33.50 8.46 30.04
CA GLU A 480 34.19 7.72 28.97
C GLU A 480 33.37 6.57 28.34
N SER A 481 32.11 6.41 28.74
CA SER A 481 31.20 5.38 28.20
C SER A 481 30.29 5.86 27.05
N TRP A 482 30.39 7.13 26.63
CA TRP A 482 29.47 7.74 25.63
C TRP A 482 30.13 8.14 24.31
N SER A 483 31.40 7.79 24.09
CA SER A 483 32.16 8.10 22.85
C SER A 483 31.96 7.09 21.71
N ASN A 484 31.13 6.06 21.87
CA ASN A 484 30.84 5.04 20.85
C ASN A 484 29.37 5.05 20.40
N PHE A 485 28.83 6.22 20.03
CA PHE A 485 27.56 6.28 19.30
C PHE A 485 27.84 6.34 17.79
N PRO A 486 27.49 5.30 17.00
CA PRO A 486 27.43 5.44 15.56
C PRO A 486 26.26 6.37 15.22
N LEU A 487 26.55 7.43 14.45
CA LEU A 487 25.54 8.17 13.72
C LEU A 487 25.10 7.33 12.51
N SER A 488 24.31 6.28 12.75
CA SER A 488 23.62 5.53 11.69
C SER A 488 22.14 5.91 11.67
N LEU A 489 21.70 6.43 10.53
CA LEU A 489 20.29 6.56 10.16
C LEU A 489 19.73 5.17 9.89
N GLU A 490 19.18 4.51 10.92
CA GLU A 490 18.38 3.31 10.75
C GLU A 490 16.90 3.68 10.55
N LEU A 491 16.44 3.57 9.31
CA LEU A 491 15.04 3.32 9.00
C LEU A 491 14.80 1.81 9.18
N CYS A 492 13.81 1.45 9.99
CA CYS A 492 13.48 0.07 10.36
C CYS A 492 13.47 -0.92 9.17
N PHE A 493 14.62 -1.56 8.95
CA PHE A 493 14.82 -2.91 8.41
C PHE A 493 16.24 -3.36 8.81
N SER A 494 16.56 -3.35 10.11
CA SER A 494 17.78 -3.96 10.66
C SER A 494 17.45 -4.83 11.88
N CYS A 495 18.19 -5.93 11.99
CA CYS A 495 18.03 -7.00 12.96
C CYS A 495 18.55 -6.59 14.34
N GLU A 496 17.78 -6.87 15.40
CA GLU A 496 18.36 -7.13 16.71
C GLU A 496 17.91 -8.51 17.20
N VAL A 497 18.88 -9.42 17.22
CA VAL A 497 18.84 -10.67 17.98
C VAL A 497 19.17 -10.31 19.41
N THR A 498 18.19 -10.32 20.31
CA THR A 498 18.47 -10.44 21.75
C THR A 498 17.98 -11.79 22.21
N SER A 499 18.94 -12.69 22.40
CA SER A 499 18.81 -13.93 23.16
C SER A 499 18.32 -13.62 24.58
N SER A 500 17.18 -14.17 24.97
CA SER A 500 16.82 -14.35 26.36
C SER A 500 16.64 -15.85 26.61
N GLN A 501 17.75 -16.52 26.99
CA GLN A 501 17.69 -17.74 27.78
C GLN A 501 17.49 -17.33 29.24
N GLU A 502 16.40 -17.83 29.80
CA GLU A 502 16.21 -18.40 31.14
C GLU A 502 17.00 -17.80 32.33
N ALA A 503 16.21 -17.29 33.29
CA ALA A 503 16.21 -17.80 34.66
C ALA A 503 14.75 -17.92 35.13
#